data_AF-A0A2E7KYR3-F1
#
_entry.id   AF-A0A2E7KYR3-F1
#
_cell.length_a   1.000
_cell.length_b   1.000
_cell.length_c   1.000
_cell.angle_alpha   90.00
_cell.angle_beta   90.00
_cell.angle_gamma   90.00
#
_symmetry.space_group_name_H-M   'P 1'
#
loop_
_entity.id
_entity.type
_entity.pdbx_description
1 polymer ?
#
loop_
_entity_poly.entity_id
_entity_poly.type
_entity_poly.pdbx_seq_one_letter_code
_entity_poly.pdbx_strand_id
1 'polypeptide(L)'
;MFSDPEVIKSSREFICVRIESYESEANQEIVRSHLGGRFENTAFCILSPDGKKRLTRSARGPKQISEDFSTIADIANSYRSKGKLIDSRVPDFNSFELALNVSSADQKILILVVAAEEKMKAIQSKLGPVAWDQNIIGKFNYDFESEMEKWPEILSLNKAREGLYIIEPGEYGLTGKAVKALTLETSPKEIMESMLFYNSKYADRTEKKNYSDHVAKGRRLGKTIEMAVPFGEDRDGDGVIDKRGGSRRR
;
A
#
# COMPACT_ATOMS: atom_id res chain seq x y z
N MET A 1 -7.09 -0.25 21.96
CA MET A 1 -5.73 -0.79 21.77
C MET A 1 -5.04 -0.10 20.59
N PHE A 2 -5.38 -0.33 19.32
CA PHE A 2 -4.67 0.32 18.19
C PHE A 2 -4.96 1.82 18.00
N SER A 3 -6.04 2.34 18.59
CA SER A 3 -6.36 3.77 18.63
C SER A 3 -5.85 4.47 19.91
N ASP A 4 -5.07 3.76 20.73
CA ASP A 4 -4.47 4.32 21.94
C ASP A 4 -3.36 5.32 21.53
N PRO A 5 -3.31 6.55 22.08
CA PRO A 5 -2.31 7.53 21.72
C PRO A 5 -0.86 7.06 21.90
N GLU A 6 -0.55 6.29 22.95
CA GLU A 6 0.81 5.76 23.15
C GLU A 6 1.12 4.66 22.14
N VAL A 7 0.13 3.87 21.76
CA VAL A 7 0.26 2.89 20.67
C VAL A 7 0.54 3.57 19.34
N ILE A 8 -0.21 4.63 19.03
CA ILE A 8 -0.01 5.43 17.82
C ILE A 8 1.40 6.04 17.83
N LYS A 9 1.81 6.61 18.97
CA LYS A 9 3.12 7.25 19.12
C LYS A 9 4.26 6.28 18.85
N SER A 10 4.35 5.14 19.55
CA SER A 10 5.48 4.23 19.31
C SER A 10 5.38 3.48 17.98
N SER A 11 4.18 3.34 17.40
CA SER A 11 4.05 2.80 16.03
C SER A 11 4.74 3.68 14.98
N ARG A 12 4.93 4.98 15.24
CA ARG A 12 5.67 5.90 14.34
C ARG A 12 7.17 5.64 14.29
N GLU A 13 7.71 4.85 15.23
CA GLU A 13 9.09 4.39 15.19
C GLU A 13 9.29 3.22 14.22
N PHE A 14 8.20 2.69 13.66
CA PHE A 14 8.20 1.61 12.68
C PHE A 14 7.75 2.10 11.32
N ILE A 15 8.26 1.43 10.28
CA ILE A 15 7.72 1.52 8.92
C ILE A 15 6.98 0.22 8.65
N CYS A 16 5.70 0.34 8.27
CA CYS A 16 4.94 -0.80 7.79
C CYS A 16 5.27 -1.03 6.31
N VAL A 17 5.76 -2.21 5.98
CA VAL A 17 6.02 -2.62 4.59
C VAL A 17 4.97 -3.65 4.21
N ARG A 18 4.18 -3.33 3.17
CA ARG A 18 3.23 -4.28 2.58
C ARG A 18 3.93 -4.97 1.42
N ILE A 19 4.14 -6.28 1.54
CA ILE A 19 4.66 -7.07 0.42
C ILE A 19 3.49 -7.40 -0.51
N GLU A 20 3.63 -7.03 -1.77
CA GLU A 20 2.65 -7.27 -2.82
C GLU A 20 2.79 -8.71 -3.33
N SER A 21 2.33 -9.64 -2.50
CA SER A 21 2.63 -11.06 -2.65
C SER A 21 2.00 -11.74 -3.86
N TYR A 22 1.11 -11.08 -4.57
CA TYR A 22 0.51 -11.60 -5.81
C TYR A 22 1.13 -10.98 -7.09
N GLU A 23 2.11 -10.09 -6.96
CA GLU A 23 2.73 -9.40 -8.10
C GLU A 23 4.00 -10.08 -8.62
N SER A 24 4.61 -10.96 -7.83
CA SER A 24 5.76 -11.73 -8.28
C SER A 24 5.97 -12.98 -7.44
N GLU A 25 6.59 -14.00 -8.05
CA GLU A 25 7.07 -15.19 -7.34
C GLU A 25 8.10 -14.80 -6.27
N ALA A 26 8.97 -13.83 -6.55
CA ALA A 26 9.95 -13.31 -5.59
C ALA A 26 9.28 -12.74 -4.33
N ASN A 27 8.17 -12.01 -4.47
CA ASN A 27 7.41 -11.52 -3.32
C ASN A 27 6.75 -12.66 -2.53
N GLN A 28 6.27 -13.72 -3.19
CA GLN A 28 5.79 -14.91 -2.51
C GLN A 28 6.89 -15.62 -1.73
N GLU A 29 8.09 -15.75 -2.31
CA GLU A 29 9.25 -16.36 -1.65
C GLU A 29 9.62 -15.63 -0.35
N ILE A 30 9.54 -14.30 -0.35
CA ILE A 30 9.75 -13.52 0.88
C ILE A 30 8.74 -13.95 1.94
N VAL A 31 7.45 -14.04 1.61
CA VAL A 31 6.42 -14.49 2.57
C VAL A 31 6.68 -15.93 3.04
N ARG A 32 7.01 -16.84 2.11
CA ARG A 32 7.29 -18.25 2.39
C ARG A 32 8.49 -18.43 3.32
N SER A 33 9.55 -17.65 3.14
CA SER A 33 10.73 -17.68 4.00
C SER A 33 10.41 -17.30 5.46
N HIS A 34 9.34 -16.53 5.68
CA HIS A 34 8.88 -16.13 7.01
C HIS A 34 7.87 -17.11 7.61
N LEU A 35 7.13 -17.86 6.79
CA LEU A 35 6.09 -18.80 7.22
C LEU A 35 6.47 -20.28 7.17
N GLY A 36 7.76 -20.58 6.98
CA GLY A 36 8.28 -21.95 6.97
C GLY A 36 7.88 -22.71 5.70
N GLY A 37 7.95 -22.05 4.54
CA GLY A 37 7.60 -22.62 3.24
C GLY A 37 6.17 -22.34 2.80
N ARG A 38 5.24 -22.13 3.74
CA ARG A 38 3.81 -21.84 3.46
C ARG A 38 3.60 -20.47 2.85
N PHE A 39 2.56 -20.33 2.03
CA PHE A 39 2.10 -19.03 1.54
C PHE A 39 0.73 -18.69 2.11
N GLU A 40 0.63 -17.55 2.78
CA GLU A 40 -0.63 -17.06 3.31
C GLU A 40 -0.85 -15.61 2.87
N ASN A 41 -2.11 -15.21 2.70
CA ASN A 41 -2.46 -13.88 2.22
C ASN A 41 -2.10 -12.74 3.19
N THR A 42 -1.77 -13.07 4.45
CA THR A 42 -1.34 -12.14 5.49
C THR A 42 -0.27 -12.77 6.35
N ALA A 43 0.87 -12.10 6.47
CA ALA A 43 1.94 -12.44 7.40
C ALA A 43 2.41 -11.16 8.11
N PHE A 44 2.63 -11.27 9.41
CA PHE A 44 3.13 -10.20 10.26
C PHE A 44 4.46 -10.63 10.86
N CYS A 45 5.39 -9.69 10.93
CA CYS A 45 6.69 -9.86 11.56
C CYS A 45 7.34 -8.50 11.79
N ILE A 46 8.16 -8.38 12.84
CA ILE A 46 9.08 -7.24 12.98
C ILE A 46 10.46 -7.67 12.50
N LEU A 47 11.06 -6.86 11.64
CA LEU A 47 12.42 -7.03 11.14
C LEU A 47 13.34 -5.95 11.72
N SER A 48 14.64 -6.22 11.75
CA SER A 48 15.65 -5.19 12.02
C SER A 48 15.60 -4.09 10.97
N PRO A 49 16.14 -2.88 11.25
CA PRO A 49 16.10 -1.75 10.32
C PRO A 49 16.76 -2.01 8.95
N ASP A 50 17.64 -3.00 8.84
CA ASP A 50 18.26 -3.43 7.58
C ASP A 50 17.45 -4.50 6.82
N GLY A 51 16.31 -4.93 7.38
CA GLY A 51 15.43 -5.96 6.82
C GLY A 51 15.98 -7.40 6.91
N LYS A 52 17.14 -7.62 7.52
CA LYS A 52 17.85 -8.92 7.45
C LYS A 52 17.52 -9.86 8.59
N LYS A 53 17.30 -9.33 9.80
CA LYS A 53 17.06 -10.14 11.00
C LYS A 53 15.60 -10.09 11.40
N ARG A 54 15.02 -11.26 11.61
CA ARG A 54 13.71 -11.41 12.22
C ARG A 54 13.76 -11.15 13.73
N LEU A 55 13.01 -10.17 14.22
CA LEU A 55 12.99 -9.77 15.64
C LEU A 55 11.84 -10.40 16.43
N THR A 56 10.78 -10.83 15.75
CA THR A 56 9.68 -11.59 16.33
C THR A 56 9.50 -12.91 15.59
N ARG A 57 8.65 -13.81 16.11
CA ARG A 57 8.09 -14.86 15.25
C ARG A 57 7.24 -14.23 14.15
N SER A 58 7.05 -14.97 13.06
CA SER A 58 6.08 -14.60 12.03
C SER A 58 4.74 -15.26 12.32
N ALA A 59 3.64 -14.55 12.07
CA ALA A 59 2.30 -15.07 12.33
C ALA A 59 1.24 -14.39 11.44
N ARG A 60 0.00 -14.85 11.50
CA ARG A 60 -1.11 -14.35 10.65
C ARG A 60 -1.69 -13.02 11.09
N GLY A 61 -1.48 -12.63 12.34
CA GLY A 61 -2.07 -11.42 12.89
C GLY A 61 -1.11 -10.66 13.79
N PRO A 62 -1.29 -9.34 13.92
CA PRO A 62 -0.40 -8.50 14.74
C PRO A 62 -0.39 -8.94 16.21
N LYS A 63 -1.53 -9.39 16.75
CA LYS A 63 -1.61 -9.92 18.14
C LYS A 63 -0.79 -11.21 18.34
N GLN A 64 -0.49 -11.94 17.27
CA GLN A 64 0.24 -13.20 17.36
C GLN A 64 1.75 -12.98 17.36
N ILE A 65 2.25 -11.83 16.86
CA ILE A 65 3.69 -11.52 16.91
C ILE A 65 4.09 -10.83 18.22
N SER A 66 3.16 -10.08 18.84
CA SER A 66 3.28 -9.58 20.20
C SER A 66 1.89 -9.35 20.79
N GLU A 67 1.68 -9.83 22.01
CA GLU A 67 0.46 -9.53 22.78
C GLU A 67 0.59 -8.21 23.56
N ASP A 68 1.82 -7.80 23.86
CA ASP A 68 2.14 -6.60 24.61
C ASP A 68 2.84 -5.56 23.74
N PHE A 69 2.37 -4.32 23.84
CA PHE A 69 2.96 -3.18 23.14
C PHE A 69 4.31 -2.76 23.74
N SER A 70 4.55 -3.04 25.03
CA SER A 70 5.84 -2.76 25.70
C SER A 70 6.99 -3.46 24.97
N THR A 71 6.79 -4.73 24.57
CA THR A 71 7.78 -5.52 23.83
C THR A 71 8.10 -4.90 22.47
N ILE A 72 7.10 -4.31 21.81
CA ILE A 72 7.30 -3.60 20.54
C ILE A 72 8.11 -2.31 20.78
N ALA A 73 7.79 -1.54 21.83
CA ALA A 73 8.53 -0.33 22.18
C ALA A 73 10.00 -0.64 22.54
N ASP A 74 10.26 -1.72 23.27
CA ASP A 74 11.62 -2.15 23.62
C ASP A 74 12.45 -2.53 22.39
N ILE A 75 11.80 -3.19 21.41
CA ILE A 75 12.44 -3.45 20.11
C ILE A 75 12.83 -2.13 19.45
N ALA A 76 11.92 -1.15 19.34
CA ALA A 76 12.24 0.14 18.73
C ALA A 76 13.40 0.84 19.44
N ASN A 77 13.38 0.89 20.77
CA ASN A 77 14.41 1.51 21.61
C ASN A 77 15.80 0.86 21.44
N SER A 78 15.85 -0.41 21.02
CA SER A 78 17.09 -1.14 20.78
C SER A 78 17.80 -0.72 19.48
N TYR A 79 17.16 0.09 18.63
CA TYR A 79 17.71 0.55 17.36
C TYR A 79 17.74 2.06 17.27
N ARG A 80 18.88 2.62 16.87
CA ARG A 80 19.03 4.05 16.61
C ARG A 80 18.76 4.36 15.14
N SER A 81 17.89 5.34 14.88
CA SER A 81 17.70 5.88 13.53
C SER A 81 19.01 6.48 12.99
N LYS A 82 19.32 6.16 11.72
CA LYS A 82 20.54 6.61 11.03
C LYS A 82 20.28 7.68 9.96
N GLY A 83 19.03 8.09 9.76
CA GLY A 83 18.64 9.01 8.69
C GLY A 83 17.41 9.84 9.04
N LYS A 84 17.05 10.79 8.16
CA LYS A 84 15.83 11.57 8.30
C LYS A 84 14.75 10.93 7.43
N LEU A 85 13.54 10.80 7.96
CA LEU A 85 12.41 10.19 7.24
C LEU A 85 12.09 10.91 5.92
N ILE A 86 12.27 12.23 5.88
CA ILE A 86 12.10 13.06 4.68
C ILE A 86 13.00 12.67 3.50
N ASP A 87 14.13 12.02 3.78
CA ASP A 87 15.09 11.54 2.78
C ASP A 87 14.78 10.10 2.35
N SER A 88 13.77 9.45 2.95
CA SER A 88 13.36 8.08 2.62
C SER A 88 12.60 8.04 1.29
N ARG A 89 12.70 6.90 0.59
CA ARG A 89 11.94 6.61 -0.63
C ARG A 89 10.43 6.77 -0.37
N VAL A 90 9.73 7.40 -1.31
CA VAL A 90 8.26 7.47 -1.28
C VAL A 90 7.72 6.06 -1.56
N PRO A 91 6.80 5.53 -0.74
CA PRO A 91 6.21 4.21 -1.00
C PRO A 91 5.53 4.17 -2.37
N ASP A 92 5.66 3.06 -3.08
CA ASP A 92 5.10 2.84 -4.41
C ASP A 92 4.59 1.40 -4.56
N PHE A 93 3.93 1.12 -5.69
CA PHE A 93 3.40 -0.20 -6.03
C PHE A 93 4.16 -0.77 -7.23
N ASN A 94 4.00 -2.07 -7.49
CA ASN A 94 4.57 -2.70 -8.67
C ASN A 94 3.87 -2.32 -9.98
N SER A 95 2.62 -1.87 -9.91
CA SER A 95 1.82 -1.45 -11.08
C SER A 95 0.72 -0.46 -10.71
N PHE A 96 0.36 0.39 -11.67
CA PHE A 96 -0.77 1.31 -11.54
C PHE A 96 -2.10 0.61 -11.24
N GLU A 97 -2.42 -0.50 -11.90
CA GLU A 97 -3.66 -1.25 -11.65
C GLU A 97 -3.74 -1.73 -10.20
N LEU A 98 -2.64 -2.21 -9.64
CA LEU A 98 -2.58 -2.59 -8.23
C LEU A 98 -2.72 -1.37 -7.33
N ALA A 99 -1.97 -0.30 -7.60
CA ALA A 99 -2.05 0.94 -6.83
C ALA A 99 -3.49 1.45 -6.74
N LEU A 100 -4.22 1.42 -7.86
CA LEU A 100 -5.62 1.82 -7.94
C LEU A 100 -6.55 0.85 -7.19
N ASN A 101 -6.33 -0.46 -7.33
CA ASN A 101 -7.09 -1.48 -6.62
C ASN A 101 -6.93 -1.37 -5.09
N VAL A 102 -5.70 -1.27 -4.61
CA VAL A 102 -5.39 -1.13 -3.18
C VAL A 102 -5.92 0.19 -2.64
N SER A 103 -5.79 1.28 -3.40
CA SER A 103 -6.35 2.59 -3.01
C SER A 103 -7.87 2.52 -2.87
N SER A 104 -8.56 1.79 -3.73
CA SER A 104 -9.99 1.53 -3.57
C SER A 104 -10.29 0.71 -2.33
N ALA A 105 -9.55 -0.38 -2.09
CA ALA A 105 -9.76 -1.28 -0.96
C ALA A 105 -9.55 -0.56 0.38
N ASP A 106 -8.51 0.27 0.47
CA ASP A 106 -8.16 1.07 1.64
C ASP A 106 -9.02 2.35 1.76
N GLN A 107 -9.85 2.66 0.76
CA GLN A 107 -10.62 3.91 0.63
C GLN A 107 -9.74 5.16 0.77
N LYS A 108 -8.64 5.20 0.01
CA LYS A 108 -7.66 6.28 -0.01
C LYS A 108 -7.57 6.92 -1.38
N ILE A 109 -7.18 8.19 -1.41
CA ILE A 109 -6.75 8.86 -2.64
C ILE A 109 -5.42 8.26 -3.10
N LEU A 110 -5.32 8.01 -4.41
CA LEU A 110 -4.08 7.64 -5.08
C LEU A 110 -3.42 8.90 -5.67
N ILE A 111 -2.11 9.02 -5.47
CA ILE A 111 -1.25 10.04 -6.07
C ILE A 111 -0.41 9.37 -7.14
N LEU A 112 -0.79 9.53 -8.41
CA LEU A 112 -0.02 9.02 -9.53
C LEU A 112 0.96 10.10 -10.02
N VAL A 113 2.23 9.76 -10.12
CA VAL A 113 3.27 10.62 -10.67
C VAL A 113 3.70 10.05 -12.01
N VAL A 114 3.58 10.86 -13.06
CA VAL A 114 3.98 10.46 -14.41
C VAL A 114 5.09 11.37 -14.90
N ALA A 115 6.24 10.81 -15.23
CA ALA A 115 7.39 11.55 -15.72
C ALA A 115 8.38 10.62 -16.41
N ALA A 116 9.16 11.13 -17.37
CA ALA A 116 10.25 10.36 -17.95
C ALA A 116 11.21 9.80 -16.87
N GLU A 117 11.78 8.61 -17.11
CA GLU A 117 12.58 7.85 -16.14
C GLU A 117 13.74 8.69 -15.57
N GLU A 118 14.39 9.51 -16.40
CA GLU A 118 15.50 10.37 -16.00
C GLU A 118 15.09 11.47 -14.99
N LYS A 119 13.80 11.80 -14.90
CA LYS A 119 13.25 12.79 -13.96
C LYS A 119 12.77 12.15 -12.65
N MET A 120 12.52 10.84 -12.63
CA MET A 120 11.87 10.17 -11.50
C MET A 120 12.60 10.36 -10.18
N LYS A 121 13.93 10.22 -10.19
CA LYS A 121 14.74 10.41 -8.98
C LYS A 121 14.56 11.82 -8.39
N ALA A 122 14.58 12.85 -9.23
CA ALA A 122 14.41 14.23 -8.79
C ALA A 122 13.01 14.48 -8.22
N ILE A 123 11.99 13.91 -8.86
CA ILE A 123 10.60 14.04 -8.42
C ILE A 123 10.37 13.29 -7.10
N GLN A 124 10.90 12.09 -6.95
CA GLN A 124 10.85 11.34 -5.69
C GLN A 124 11.51 12.13 -4.55
N SER A 125 12.67 12.73 -4.77
CA SER A 125 13.31 13.60 -3.77
C SER A 125 12.46 14.83 -3.42
N LYS A 126 11.76 15.41 -4.40
CA LYS A 126 10.83 16.53 -4.17
C LYS A 126 9.58 16.11 -3.39
N LEU A 127 9.09 14.88 -3.60
CA LEU A 127 7.90 14.33 -2.95
C LEU A 127 8.17 13.70 -1.58
N GLY A 128 9.40 13.28 -1.27
CA GLY A 128 9.77 12.77 0.06
C GLY A 128 9.27 13.66 1.21
N PRO A 129 9.56 14.97 1.20
CA PRO A 129 9.01 15.94 2.17
C PRO A 129 7.49 15.96 2.29
N VAL A 130 6.79 15.75 1.18
CA VAL A 130 5.33 15.73 1.14
C VAL A 130 4.80 14.43 1.73
N ALA A 131 5.30 13.28 1.24
CA ALA A 131 4.81 11.96 1.62
C ALA A 131 5.04 11.64 3.10
N TRP A 132 6.13 12.19 3.67
CA TRP A 132 6.54 11.98 5.05
C TRP A 132 6.14 13.13 5.99
N ASP A 133 5.39 14.13 5.52
CA ASP A 133 4.84 15.17 6.40
C ASP A 133 3.85 14.56 7.41
N GLN A 134 3.85 15.06 8.64
CA GLN A 134 3.01 14.54 9.73
C GLN A 134 1.50 14.63 9.44
N ASN A 135 1.08 15.55 8.57
CA ASN A 135 -0.31 15.69 8.16
C ASN A 135 -0.68 14.82 6.97
N ILE A 136 0.29 14.20 6.30
CA ILE A 136 0.13 13.44 5.05
C ILE A 136 0.41 11.95 5.24
N ILE A 137 1.40 11.60 6.06
CA ILE A 137 1.88 10.23 6.25
C ILE A 137 0.73 9.24 6.49
N GLY A 138 0.67 8.20 5.66
CA GLY A 138 -0.34 7.14 5.73
C GLY A 138 -1.74 7.48 5.20
N LYS A 139 -2.02 8.72 4.79
CA LYS A 139 -3.34 9.13 4.25
C LYS A 139 -3.53 8.86 2.76
N PHE A 140 -2.43 8.78 2.02
CA PHE A 140 -2.42 8.62 0.57
C PHE A 140 -1.62 7.39 0.18
N ASN A 141 -1.99 6.81 -0.95
CA ASN A 141 -1.16 5.87 -1.68
C ASN A 141 -0.46 6.64 -2.81
N TYR A 142 0.74 6.22 -3.21
CA TYR A 142 1.50 6.84 -4.29
C TYR A 142 1.90 5.78 -5.29
N ASP A 143 2.05 6.18 -6.55
CA ASP A 143 2.53 5.33 -7.61
C ASP A 143 3.26 6.15 -8.67
N PHE A 144 4.19 5.52 -9.39
CA PHE A 144 5.11 6.21 -10.29
C PHE A 144 5.18 5.49 -11.65
N GLU A 145 4.88 6.21 -12.72
CA GLU A 145 4.82 5.65 -14.07
C GLU A 145 5.73 6.44 -15.02
N SER A 146 6.69 5.78 -15.66
CA SER A 146 7.57 6.41 -16.65
C SER A 146 7.01 6.40 -18.06
N GLU A 147 6.04 5.53 -18.33
CA GLU A 147 5.42 5.36 -19.63
C GLU A 147 3.93 5.73 -19.60
N MET A 148 3.42 6.18 -20.75
CA MET A 148 1.97 6.30 -20.92
C MET A 148 1.41 4.92 -21.28
N GLU A 149 1.22 4.10 -20.26
CA GLU A 149 0.53 2.82 -20.38
C GLU A 149 -1.00 3.01 -20.44
N LYS A 150 -1.77 2.07 -19.90
CA LYS A 150 -3.24 2.04 -19.93
C LYS A 150 -3.89 3.05 -18.97
N TRP A 151 -3.13 3.62 -18.04
CA TRP A 151 -3.66 4.50 -16.99
C TRP A 151 -4.51 5.68 -17.50
N PRO A 152 -4.24 6.35 -18.65
CA PRO A 152 -5.09 7.43 -19.12
C PRO A 152 -6.50 6.97 -19.47
N GLU A 153 -6.63 5.79 -20.06
CA GLU A 153 -7.92 5.18 -20.41
C GLU A 153 -8.68 4.79 -19.15
N ILE A 154 -8.01 4.16 -18.19
CA ILE A 154 -8.57 3.75 -16.89
C ILE A 154 -9.11 4.97 -16.10
N LEU A 155 -8.48 6.14 -16.30
CA LEU A 155 -8.87 7.41 -15.70
C LEU A 155 -9.81 8.27 -16.58
N SER A 156 -10.20 7.77 -17.76
CA SER A 156 -11.00 8.48 -18.76
C SER A 156 -10.46 9.86 -19.13
N LEU A 157 -9.13 9.97 -19.26
CA LEU A 157 -8.45 11.22 -19.61
C LEU A 157 -8.38 11.42 -21.11
N ASN A 158 -8.91 12.55 -21.59
CA ASN A 158 -8.82 12.94 -23.00
C ASN A 158 -7.37 13.26 -23.45
N LYS A 159 -6.51 13.66 -22.51
CA LYS A 159 -5.11 13.97 -22.78
C LYS A 159 -4.26 13.71 -21.53
N ALA A 160 -3.39 12.71 -21.61
CA ALA A 160 -2.35 12.48 -20.63
C ALA A 160 -1.11 13.34 -20.93
N ARG A 161 -0.41 13.72 -19.86
CA ARG A 161 0.87 14.43 -19.88
C ARG A 161 1.66 14.08 -18.64
N GLU A 162 2.96 14.39 -18.64
CA GLU A 162 3.74 14.37 -17.42
C GLU A 162 3.12 15.29 -16.35
N GLY A 163 3.15 14.86 -15.10
CA GLY A 163 2.56 15.57 -13.98
C GLY A 163 2.23 14.67 -12.79
N LEU A 164 1.60 15.28 -11.79
CA LEU A 164 1.06 14.59 -10.62
C LEU A 164 -0.46 14.61 -10.68
N TYR A 165 -1.09 13.44 -10.55
CA TYR A 165 -2.53 13.26 -10.62
C TYR A 165 -3.06 12.83 -9.26
N ILE A 166 -4.05 13.58 -8.77
CA ILE A 166 -4.81 13.22 -7.57
C ILE A 166 -6.02 12.43 -8.03
N ILE A 167 -6.07 11.15 -7.65
CA ILE A 167 -7.01 10.18 -8.19
C ILE A 167 -7.94 9.68 -7.10
N GLU A 168 -9.23 9.77 -7.39
CA GLU A 168 -10.28 9.12 -6.62
C GLU A 168 -10.49 7.72 -7.21
N PRO A 169 -10.22 6.65 -6.46
CA PRO A 169 -10.43 5.30 -6.98
C PRO A 169 -11.92 4.99 -7.10
N GLY A 170 -12.30 4.30 -8.18
CA GLY A 170 -13.64 3.74 -8.33
C GLY A 170 -13.91 2.63 -7.31
N GLU A 171 -15.18 2.19 -7.20
CA GLU A 171 -15.65 1.27 -6.14
C GLU A 171 -14.79 0.00 -6.01
N TYR A 172 -14.30 -0.55 -7.13
CA TYR A 172 -13.47 -1.77 -7.17
C TYR A 172 -12.03 -1.51 -7.63
N GLY A 173 -11.65 -0.23 -7.82
CA GLY A 173 -10.31 0.16 -8.25
C GLY A 173 -9.88 -0.40 -9.62
N LEU A 174 -10.86 -0.70 -10.49
CA LEU A 174 -10.61 -1.03 -11.90
C LEU A 174 -10.68 0.21 -12.80
N THR A 175 -11.22 1.30 -12.27
CA THR A 175 -11.32 2.61 -12.90
C THR A 175 -11.10 3.68 -11.83
N GLY A 176 -10.78 4.88 -12.24
CA GLY A 176 -10.59 6.01 -11.33
C GLY A 176 -10.98 7.33 -11.97
N LYS A 177 -10.95 8.39 -11.17
CA LYS A 177 -11.17 9.76 -11.64
C LYS A 177 -10.03 10.64 -11.16
N ALA A 178 -9.26 11.19 -12.10
CA ALA A 178 -8.32 12.25 -11.79
C ALA A 178 -9.09 13.54 -11.49
N VAL A 179 -9.10 13.96 -10.22
CA VAL A 179 -9.80 15.18 -9.78
C VAL A 179 -8.93 16.43 -9.80
N LYS A 180 -7.62 16.23 -9.90
CA LYS A 180 -6.64 17.28 -10.14
C LYS A 180 -5.44 16.72 -10.89
N ALA A 181 -4.91 17.53 -11.80
CA ALA A 181 -3.58 17.33 -12.37
C ALA A 181 -2.73 18.56 -12.02
N LEU A 182 -1.55 18.33 -11.47
CA LEU A 182 -0.51 19.31 -11.13
C LEU A 182 0.67 19.12 -12.08
N THR A 183 1.41 20.20 -12.34
CA THR A 183 2.64 20.10 -13.14
C THR A 183 3.77 19.58 -12.27
N LEU A 184 4.82 19.03 -12.88
CA LEU A 184 6.01 18.60 -12.14
C LEU A 184 6.72 19.75 -11.42
N GLU A 185 6.47 20.99 -11.84
CA GLU A 185 7.03 22.21 -11.24
C GLU A 185 6.26 22.70 -10.00
N THR A 186 5.04 22.21 -9.76
CA THR A 186 4.21 22.62 -8.61
C THR A 186 4.97 22.49 -7.28
N SER A 187 4.92 23.51 -6.43
CA SER A 187 5.69 23.53 -5.19
C SER A 187 5.22 22.45 -4.20
N PRO A 188 6.09 21.90 -3.32
CA PRO A 188 5.68 20.91 -2.32
C PRO A 188 4.51 21.37 -1.44
N LYS A 189 4.49 22.66 -1.07
CA LYS A 189 3.41 23.26 -0.29
C LYS A 189 2.07 23.19 -1.04
N GLU A 190 2.05 23.58 -2.31
CA GLU A 190 0.84 23.55 -3.14
C GLU A 190 0.37 22.11 -3.42
N ILE A 191 1.31 21.16 -3.56
CA ILE A 191 1.00 19.73 -3.65
C ILE A 191 0.27 19.28 -2.38
N MET A 192 0.82 19.56 -1.19
CA MET A 192 0.20 19.20 0.09
C MET A 192 -1.19 19.81 0.27
N GLU A 193 -1.36 21.10 -0.02
CA GLU A 193 -2.64 21.79 0.08
C GLU A 193 -3.68 21.15 -0.84
N SER A 194 -3.30 20.84 -2.08
CA SER A 194 -4.18 20.16 -3.04
C SER A 194 -4.56 18.76 -2.55
N MET A 195 -3.59 17.96 -2.11
CA MET A 195 -3.82 16.61 -1.59
C MET A 195 -4.80 16.62 -0.41
N LEU A 196 -4.58 17.48 0.58
CA LEU A 196 -5.45 17.58 1.76
C LEU A 196 -6.87 18.05 1.40
N PHE A 197 -7.00 19.01 0.48
CA PHE A 197 -8.29 19.49 0.01
C PHE A 197 -9.13 18.37 -0.61
N TYR A 198 -8.57 17.63 -1.57
CA TYR A 198 -9.30 16.54 -2.24
C TYR A 198 -9.51 15.33 -1.32
N ASN A 199 -8.59 15.05 -0.41
CA ASN A 199 -8.78 14.01 0.58
C ASN A 199 -9.95 14.32 1.53
N SER A 200 -10.11 15.57 1.97
CA SER A 200 -11.27 15.98 2.77
C SER A 200 -12.57 15.77 1.99
N LYS A 201 -12.62 16.22 0.73
CA LYS A 201 -13.80 16.02 -0.14
C LYS A 201 -14.11 14.55 -0.37
N TYR A 202 -13.10 13.71 -0.52
CA TYR A 202 -13.27 12.27 -0.66
C TYR A 202 -13.79 11.64 0.63
N ALA A 203 -13.22 11.97 1.78
CA ALA A 203 -13.67 11.47 3.07
C ALA A 203 -15.13 11.84 3.36
N ASP A 204 -15.53 13.09 3.08
CA ASP A 204 -16.88 13.58 3.35
C ASP A 204 -17.98 12.85 2.57
N ARG A 205 -17.67 12.37 1.35
CA ARG A 205 -18.65 11.74 0.45
C ARG A 205 -18.55 10.22 0.36
N THR A 206 -17.51 9.63 0.93
CA THR A 206 -17.23 8.20 0.75
C THR A 206 -17.79 7.41 1.92
N GLU A 207 -18.82 6.62 1.66
CA GLU A 207 -19.37 5.70 2.65
C GLU A 207 -18.38 4.57 2.96
N LYS A 208 -18.31 4.19 4.24
CA LYS A 208 -17.45 3.09 4.68
C LYS A 208 -17.91 1.77 4.07
N LYS A 209 -16.98 1.06 3.42
CA LYS A 209 -17.27 -0.26 2.85
C LYS A 209 -17.55 -1.29 3.96
N ASN A 210 -18.62 -2.07 3.79
CA ASN A 210 -18.73 -3.38 4.44
C ASN A 210 -17.97 -4.41 3.61
N TYR A 211 -16.93 -5.00 4.18
CA TYR A 211 -16.06 -5.94 3.47
C TYR A 211 -16.82 -7.12 2.85
N SER A 212 -17.71 -7.76 3.61
CA SER A 212 -18.43 -8.95 3.15
C SER A 212 -19.35 -8.62 1.98
N ASP A 213 -20.12 -7.53 2.10
CA ASP A 213 -21.06 -7.10 1.06
C ASP A 213 -20.33 -6.65 -0.19
N HIS A 214 -19.24 -5.90 -0.02
CA HIS A 214 -18.39 -5.42 -1.10
C HIS A 214 -17.78 -6.58 -1.90
N VAL A 215 -17.18 -7.57 -1.22
CA VAL A 215 -16.60 -8.75 -1.87
C VAL A 215 -17.68 -9.58 -2.58
N ALA A 216 -18.83 -9.81 -1.92
CA ALA A 216 -19.93 -10.57 -2.53
C ALA A 216 -20.52 -9.86 -3.77
N LYS A 217 -20.69 -8.54 -3.71
CA LYS A 217 -21.14 -7.73 -4.86
C LYS A 217 -20.11 -7.74 -5.99
N GLY A 218 -18.82 -7.53 -5.69
CA GLY A 218 -17.74 -7.57 -6.68
C GLY A 218 -17.67 -8.90 -7.43
N ARG A 219 -17.78 -10.02 -6.71
CA ARG A 219 -17.84 -11.37 -7.31
C ARG A 219 -19.04 -11.55 -8.23
N ARG A 220 -20.24 -11.13 -7.80
CA ARG A 220 -21.45 -11.20 -8.64
C ARG A 220 -21.34 -10.36 -9.91
N LEU A 221 -20.62 -9.25 -9.84
CA LEU A 221 -20.40 -8.34 -10.96
C LEU A 221 -19.17 -8.70 -11.81
N GLY A 222 -18.51 -9.83 -11.53
CA GLY A 222 -17.31 -10.26 -12.27
C GLY A 222 -16.14 -9.29 -12.17
N LYS A 223 -16.03 -8.54 -11.07
CA LYS A 223 -14.94 -7.59 -10.85
C LYS A 223 -13.69 -8.34 -10.43
N THR A 224 -12.71 -8.41 -11.33
CA THR A 224 -11.43 -9.11 -11.13
C THR A 224 -10.28 -8.25 -11.66
N ILE A 225 -9.11 -8.40 -11.04
CA ILE A 225 -7.83 -7.91 -11.53
C ILE A 225 -6.99 -9.15 -11.89
N GLU A 226 -6.21 -9.04 -12.97
CA GLU A 226 -5.22 -10.05 -13.34
C GLU A 226 -3.93 -9.78 -12.58
N MET A 227 -3.32 -10.83 -12.03
CA MET A 227 -2.12 -10.74 -11.21
C MET A 227 -1.06 -11.68 -11.79
N ALA A 228 0.21 -11.38 -11.52
CA ALA A 228 1.33 -12.18 -12.04
C ALA A 228 1.33 -13.63 -11.54
N VAL A 229 0.80 -13.88 -10.32
CA VAL A 229 0.70 -15.22 -9.74
C VAL A 229 -0.74 -15.55 -9.30
N PRO A 230 -1.11 -16.84 -9.25
CA PRO A 230 -2.48 -17.23 -8.91
C PRO A 230 -2.93 -16.78 -7.52
N PHE A 231 -4.19 -16.37 -7.40
CA PHE A 231 -4.81 -16.08 -6.11
C PHE A 231 -4.99 -17.36 -5.27
N GLY A 232 -4.65 -17.26 -3.99
CA GLY A 232 -4.92 -18.29 -2.98
C GLY A 232 -3.81 -18.39 -1.94
N GLU A 233 -3.90 -19.41 -1.09
CA GLU A 233 -2.90 -19.72 -0.07
C GLU A 233 -2.31 -21.11 -0.40
N ASP A 234 -1.10 -21.38 0.10
CA ASP A 234 -0.47 -22.70 0.13
C ASP A 234 -0.21 -23.00 1.61
N ARG A 235 -1.17 -23.69 2.23
CA ARG A 235 -1.22 -23.85 3.69
C ARG A 235 -0.38 -25.01 4.20
N ASP A 236 -0.05 -25.98 3.37
CA ASP A 236 0.80 -27.12 3.72
C ASP A 236 2.25 -26.94 3.28
N GLY A 237 2.55 -25.93 2.46
CA GLY A 237 3.89 -25.56 2.02
C GLY A 237 4.42 -26.44 0.90
N ASP A 238 3.54 -27.06 0.11
CA ASP A 238 3.91 -27.97 -0.98
C ASP A 238 4.32 -27.25 -2.28
N GLY A 239 4.19 -25.92 -2.32
CA GLY A 239 4.49 -25.07 -3.47
C GLY A 239 3.29 -24.84 -4.39
N VAL A 240 2.13 -25.43 -4.10
CA VAL A 240 0.92 -25.37 -4.91
C VAL A 240 -0.17 -24.59 -4.18
N ILE A 241 -0.85 -23.70 -4.90
CA ILE A 241 -1.98 -22.96 -4.33
C ILE A 241 -3.18 -23.89 -4.11
N ASP A 242 -3.72 -23.86 -2.90
CA ASP A 242 -4.87 -24.63 -2.45
C ASP A 242 -6.14 -24.30 -3.27
N LYS A 243 -6.52 -25.20 -4.17
CA LYS A 243 -7.75 -25.05 -4.97
C LYS A 243 -9.00 -25.56 -4.22
N ARG A 244 -9.36 -24.91 -3.10
CA ARG A 244 -10.75 -24.69 -2.59
C ARG A 244 -10.80 -24.38 -1.10
N GLY A 245 -11.73 -23.48 -0.75
CA GLY A 245 -12.12 -23.17 0.62
C GLY A 245 -12.47 -24.42 1.42
N GLY A 246 -11.95 -24.47 2.64
CA GLY A 246 -12.11 -25.59 3.55
C GLY A 246 -13.53 -26.12 3.55
N SER A 247 -13.67 -27.37 3.12
CA SER A 247 -14.68 -28.25 3.68
C SER A 247 -14.50 -28.20 5.19
N ARG A 248 -15.39 -27.48 5.89
CA ARG A 248 -15.65 -27.76 7.30
C ARG A 248 -16.11 -29.22 7.35
N ARG A 249 -15.19 -30.14 7.60
CA ARG A 249 -15.56 -31.44 8.16
C ARG A 249 -16.10 -31.15 9.56
N ARG A 250 -17.38 -31.48 9.72
CA ARG A 250 -18.13 -31.51 10.99
C ARG A 250 -17.40 -32.38 12.01
#